data_AF-A0A534ZKR4-F1
#
_entry.id   AF-A0A534ZKR4-F1
#
_cell.length_a   1.000
_cell.length_b   1.000
_cell.length_c   1.000
_cell.angle_alpha   90.00
_cell.angle_beta   90.00
_cell.angle_gamma   90.00
#
_symmetry.space_group_name_H-M   'P 1'
#
loop_
_entity.id
_entity.type
_entity.pdbx_description
1 polymer ?
#
loop_
_entity_poly.entity_id
_entity_poly.type
_entity_poly.pdbx_seq_one_letter_code
_entity_poly.pdbx_strand_id
1 'polypeptide(L)'
;MRRLAAVAATTFGLVLGVAAAHGQRSEPALAVRNVRVDPIGGGRRVTITLTRGPEGVRGSRLENPLRLEIDVDGPQAEAGGEKRFPLADEVVSGVRAAPRAGGLSVVLDLKRDPGPSDVRAEGVEVIADLGEAYVSRASVGVGLQGKRLKITGRWVEQRLEASRVEHKHSRKDPRIGRVDGPIAAVGPEPRTFLVGPLVVEWTASTQFVGLTPEALVPGAPVEAAGRLSAPAHLVAGTIEKAKPGRGEILGAVTAEERRSDGSIALTILGVEVIVPAGVPTRGSDLAKRLDEKRPDKQETLSIFGRPLTIGGELQVLTEYRRNFDLDDATRKDKVELDDHIELEGLYFLTPRVLLFAQGKFTYAPAIRLDTGARDTPEAKEVERREHWLFAGDVLQNVLGRGYSLQIGRQKFQEVREWWWDKNLDALRVYYDRPEMHTELGVGQELAPDSTLTRFITPDEEDVFRLL
;
A
#
# COMPACT_ATOMS: atom_id res chain seq x y z
N MET A 1 16.98 51.64 -61.03
CA MET A 1 17.13 51.57 -59.57
C MET A 1 18.34 50.68 -59.23
N ARG A 2 19.06 51.04 -58.17
CA ARG A 2 20.38 50.57 -57.62
C ARG A 2 20.65 49.04 -57.67
N ARG A 3 21.87 48.46 -57.58
CA ARG A 3 23.34 48.75 -57.68
C ARG A 3 24.02 47.37 -57.48
N LEU A 4 24.82 46.83 -58.41
CA LEU A 4 26.29 46.65 -58.39
C LEU A 4 27.05 46.51 -57.04
N ALA A 5 27.88 45.44 -57.01
CA ALA A 5 29.30 45.34 -56.58
C ALA A 5 29.70 44.83 -55.17
N ALA A 6 30.27 43.62 -55.19
CA ALA A 6 31.63 43.21 -54.78
C ALA A 6 32.20 43.45 -53.35
N VAL A 7 32.59 42.31 -52.75
CA VAL A 7 33.82 41.94 -51.99
C VAL A 7 34.43 42.96 -50.99
N ALA A 8 34.53 42.53 -49.73
CA ALA A 8 35.66 42.87 -48.85
C ALA A 8 35.86 41.77 -47.80
N ALA A 9 37.11 41.32 -47.67
CA ALA A 9 37.63 40.53 -46.56
C ALA A 9 38.10 41.48 -45.44
N THR A 10 37.87 41.10 -44.17
CA THR A 10 38.53 41.75 -43.03
C THR A 10 38.78 40.75 -41.91
N THR A 11 40.07 40.53 -41.64
CA THR A 11 40.68 39.96 -40.43
C THR A 11 40.56 40.90 -39.22
N PHE A 12 40.40 40.32 -38.02
CA PHE A 12 40.89 40.69 -36.67
C PHE A 12 39.83 40.32 -35.62
N GLY A 13 40.09 39.40 -34.71
CA GLY A 13 40.64 39.78 -33.41
C GLY A 13 40.66 38.59 -32.47
N LEU A 14 41.87 38.22 -32.07
CA LEU A 14 42.20 37.23 -31.07
C LEU A 14 41.92 37.84 -29.68
N VAL A 15 41.05 37.24 -28.88
CA VAL A 15 41.01 37.46 -27.44
C VAL A 15 41.27 36.13 -26.75
N LEU A 16 42.50 35.99 -26.28
CA LEU A 16 42.93 34.97 -25.33
C LEU A 16 42.22 35.20 -24.00
N GLY A 17 41.08 34.54 -23.80
CA GLY A 17 40.52 34.30 -22.48
C GLY A 17 41.18 33.06 -21.89
N VAL A 18 42.16 33.23 -21.01
CA VAL A 18 42.68 32.18 -20.14
C VAL A 18 41.57 31.84 -19.14
N ALA A 19 40.64 30.97 -19.53
CA ALA A 19 39.77 30.30 -18.58
C ALA A 19 40.63 29.25 -17.89
N ALA A 20 40.90 29.47 -16.61
CA ALA A 20 41.50 28.49 -15.73
C ALA A 20 40.79 27.15 -15.92
N ALA A 21 41.51 26.16 -16.46
CA ALA A 21 41.12 24.77 -16.44
C ALA A 21 40.98 24.35 -14.98
N HIS A 22 39.78 24.57 -14.41
CA HIS A 22 39.32 23.76 -13.31
C HIS A 22 39.28 22.35 -13.89
N GLY A 23 40.26 21.54 -13.51
CA GLY A 23 40.17 20.11 -13.70
C GLY A 23 38.89 19.65 -13.00
N GLN A 24 37.79 19.59 -13.75
CA GLN A 24 36.66 18.76 -13.41
C GLN A 24 37.26 17.38 -13.25
N ARG A 25 37.40 16.93 -12.00
CA ARG A 25 37.51 15.51 -11.72
C ARG A 25 36.26 14.90 -12.32
N SER A 26 36.41 14.33 -13.51
CA SER A 26 35.38 13.53 -14.16
C SER A 26 34.92 12.52 -13.12
N GLU A 27 33.66 12.65 -12.69
CA GLU A 27 33.12 11.69 -11.73
C GLU A 27 33.26 10.29 -12.31
N PRO A 28 33.63 9.29 -11.51
CA PRO A 28 33.86 7.94 -12.01
C PRO A 28 32.56 7.43 -12.65
N ALA A 29 32.69 7.00 -13.90
CA ALA A 29 31.57 6.59 -14.71
C ALA A 29 30.86 5.35 -14.15
N LEU A 30 29.57 5.27 -14.43
CA LEU A 30 28.72 4.14 -14.06
C LEU A 30 29.04 2.92 -14.93
N ALA A 31 29.44 1.81 -14.31
CA ALA A 31 29.74 0.55 -14.99
C ALA A 31 29.44 -0.66 -14.10
N VAL A 32 29.18 -1.82 -14.73
CA VAL A 32 28.98 -3.09 -14.01
C VAL A 32 30.33 -3.69 -13.59
N ARG A 33 30.50 -3.88 -12.28
CA ARG A 33 31.62 -4.59 -11.68
C ARG A 33 31.39 -6.09 -11.64
N ASN A 34 30.23 -6.51 -11.16
CA ASN A 34 29.92 -7.92 -10.94
C ASN A 34 28.44 -8.21 -11.19
N VAL A 35 28.13 -9.46 -11.54
CA VAL A 35 26.76 -9.96 -11.68
C VAL A 35 26.69 -11.31 -10.97
N ARG A 36 25.70 -11.48 -10.09
CA ARG A 36 25.43 -12.73 -9.39
C ARG A 36 23.95 -13.09 -9.55
N VAL A 37 23.67 -14.38 -9.66
CA VAL A 37 22.30 -14.91 -9.64
C VAL A 37 22.18 -15.87 -8.47
N ASP A 38 21.19 -15.63 -7.61
CA ASP A 38 20.87 -16.50 -6.48
C ASP A 38 19.44 -17.04 -6.61
N PRO A 39 19.19 -18.31 -6.28
CA PRO A 39 17.84 -18.84 -6.18
C PRO A 39 17.11 -18.22 -4.99
N ILE A 40 15.86 -17.79 -5.18
CA ILE A 40 14.99 -17.28 -4.10
C ILE A 40 13.57 -17.83 -4.29
N GLY A 41 13.10 -18.68 -3.37
CA GLY A 41 11.79 -19.33 -3.50
C GLY A 41 11.68 -20.11 -4.81
N GLY A 42 10.60 -19.89 -5.57
CA GLY A 42 10.46 -20.38 -6.94
C GLY A 42 11.19 -19.56 -8.02
N GLY A 43 11.77 -18.40 -7.67
CA GLY A 43 12.34 -17.41 -8.60
C GLY A 43 13.88 -17.31 -8.58
N ARG A 44 14.39 -16.18 -9.08
CA ARG A 44 15.82 -15.79 -9.10
C ARG A 44 16.00 -14.35 -8.68
N ARG A 45 17.03 -14.07 -7.90
CA ARG A 45 17.54 -12.71 -7.67
C ARG A 45 18.80 -12.51 -8.48
N VAL A 46 18.81 -11.48 -9.32
CA VAL A 46 19.98 -11.04 -10.06
C VAL A 46 20.52 -9.77 -9.40
N THR A 47 21.70 -9.86 -8.80
CA THR A 47 22.39 -8.72 -8.19
C THR A 47 23.49 -8.23 -9.12
N ILE A 48 23.37 -6.97 -9.54
CA ILE A 48 24.31 -6.27 -10.43
C ILE A 48 25.04 -5.23 -9.59
N THR A 49 26.30 -5.49 -9.26
CA THR A 49 27.13 -4.54 -8.51
C THR A 49 27.72 -3.52 -9.48
N LEU A 50 27.46 -2.24 -9.22
CA LEU A 50 27.94 -1.11 -10.01
C LEU A 50 29.22 -0.49 -9.42
N THR A 51 29.89 0.35 -10.19
CA THR A 51 31.06 1.14 -9.74
C THR A 51 30.69 2.21 -8.72
N ARG A 52 29.44 2.67 -8.71
CA ARG A 52 28.86 3.67 -7.81
C ARG A 52 27.34 3.48 -7.72
N GLY A 53 26.71 4.18 -6.79
CA GLY A 53 25.25 4.18 -6.68
C GLY A 53 24.59 4.86 -7.88
N PRO A 54 23.47 4.31 -8.39
CA PRO A 54 22.73 4.90 -9.48
C PRO A 54 21.84 6.05 -9.00
N GLU A 55 21.53 6.99 -9.89
CA GLU A 55 20.60 8.10 -9.61
C GLU A 55 19.14 7.69 -9.78
N GLY A 56 18.90 6.64 -10.57
CA GLY A 56 17.60 6.08 -10.86
C GLY A 56 17.73 4.71 -11.54
N VAL A 57 16.70 3.87 -11.39
CA VAL A 57 16.62 2.57 -12.04
C VAL A 57 15.21 2.32 -12.53
N ARG A 58 15.07 1.77 -13.74
CA ARG A 58 13.79 1.35 -14.32
C ARG A 58 13.94 0.01 -15.01
N GLY A 59 13.02 -0.92 -14.72
CA GLY A 59 12.93 -2.21 -15.40
C GLY A 59 11.79 -2.23 -16.40
N SER A 60 12.05 -2.70 -17.62
CA SER A 60 11.06 -2.91 -18.67
C SER A 60 11.20 -4.33 -19.23
N ARG A 61 10.11 -5.08 -19.21
CA ARG A 61 10.08 -6.45 -19.74
C ARG A 61 9.69 -6.45 -21.21
N LEU A 62 10.41 -7.23 -22.00
CA LEU A 62 10.13 -7.46 -23.42
C LEU A 62 9.88 -8.96 -23.62
N GLU A 63 8.83 -9.29 -24.37
CA GLU A 63 8.42 -10.68 -24.60
C GLU A 63 9.08 -11.30 -25.84
N ASN A 64 9.52 -10.47 -26.79
CA ASN A 64 10.07 -10.92 -28.07
C ASN A 64 11.29 -10.08 -28.51
N PRO A 65 12.53 -10.55 -28.31
CA PRO A 65 12.92 -11.74 -27.54
C PRO A 65 12.68 -11.54 -26.04
N LEU A 66 12.49 -12.65 -25.30
CA LEU A 66 12.23 -12.60 -23.87
C LEU A 66 13.46 -12.07 -23.10
N ARG A 67 13.35 -10.84 -22.59
CA ARG A 67 14.40 -10.18 -21.82
C ARG A 67 13.85 -9.16 -20.84
N LEU A 68 14.62 -8.87 -19.79
CA LEU A 68 14.37 -7.75 -18.90
C LEU A 68 15.43 -6.68 -19.17
N GLU A 69 15.01 -5.51 -19.64
CA GLU A 69 15.86 -4.34 -19.81
C GLU A 69 15.80 -3.48 -18.55
N ILE A 70 16.97 -3.05 -18.09
CA ILE A 70 17.16 -2.26 -16.88
C ILE A 70 17.93 -1.00 -17.26
N ASP A 71 17.25 0.13 -17.23
CA ASP A 71 17.85 1.43 -17.45
C ASP A 71 18.31 2.00 -16.12
N VAL A 72 19.60 2.30 -16.02
CA VAL A 72 20.26 2.82 -14.83
C VAL A 72 20.77 4.22 -15.11
N ASP A 73 20.23 5.22 -14.42
CA ASP A 73 20.60 6.63 -14.58
C ASP A 73 21.90 6.93 -13.80
N GLY A 74 22.79 7.71 -14.40
CA GLY A 74 24.00 8.22 -13.74
C GLY A 74 25.06 8.73 -14.72
N PRO A 75 26.22 9.18 -14.22
CA PRO A 75 27.26 9.76 -15.07
C PRO A 75 27.80 8.75 -16.08
N GLN A 76 27.68 9.12 -17.35
CA GLN A 76 27.98 8.25 -18.48
C GLN A 76 29.48 7.95 -18.58
N ALA A 77 29.83 6.70 -18.89
CA ALA A 77 31.18 6.37 -19.33
C ALA A 77 31.42 6.89 -20.76
N GLU A 78 32.65 7.31 -21.05
CA GLU A 78 33.07 7.52 -22.44
C GLU A 78 32.88 6.21 -23.23
N ALA A 79 32.64 6.36 -24.54
CA ALA A 79 32.26 5.31 -25.48
C ALA A 79 32.91 3.94 -25.18
N GLY A 80 32.14 3.04 -24.57
CA GLY A 80 32.52 1.67 -24.27
C GLY A 80 31.60 0.69 -25.00
N GLY A 81 32.16 -0.44 -25.44
CA GLY A 81 31.37 -1.52 -26.05
C GLY A 81 30.48 -2.26 -25.05
N GLU A 82 29.51 -3.01 -25.56
CA GLU A 82 28.67 -3.93 -24.77
C GLU A 82 29.57 -4.92 -24.01
N LYS A 83 29.43 -4.99 -22.68
CA LYS A 83 30.08 -5.99 -21.83
C LYS A 83 29.10 -7.11 -21.53
N ARG A 84 29.54 -8.37 -21.70
CA ARG A 84 28.73 -9.56 -21.45
C ARG A 84 29.20 -10.32 -20.22
N PHE A 85 28.25 -10.76 -19.42
CA PHE A 85 28.42 -11.57 -18.22
C PHE A 85 27.64 -12.88 -18.43
N PRO A 86 28.29 -13.95 -18.92
CA PRO A 86 27.63 -15.23 -19.11
C PRO A 86 27.27 -15.84 -17.76
N LEU A 87 26.10 -16.46 -17.68
CA LEU A 87 25.58 -17.06 -16.44
C LEU A 87 25.09 -18.48 -16.69
N ALA A 88 25.42 -19.39 -15.79
CA ALA A 88 24.95 -20.76 -15.81
C ALA A 88 23.73 -20.91 -14.87
N ASP A 89 22.59 -20.33 -15.28
CA ASP A 89 21.32 -20.44 -14.54
C ASP A 89 20.18 -20.99 -15.43
N GLU A 90 19.16 -21.57 -14.81
CA GLU A 90 18.00 -22.16 -15.50
C GLU A 90 17.02 -21.12 -16.06
N VAL A 91 16.99 -19.92 -15.48
CA VAL A 91 16.09 -18.82 -15.88
C VAL A 91 16.86 -17.74 -16.63
N VAL A 92 18.03 -17.36 -16.15
CA VAL A 92 18.85 -16.28 -16.73
C VAL A 92 20.03 -16.89 -17.50
N SER A 93 20.13 -16.61 -18.80
CA SER A 93 21.25 -17.10 -19.65
C SER A 93 22.45 -16.17 -19.66
N GLY A 94 22.25 -14.88 -19.38
CA GLY A 94 23.34 -13.91 -19.33
C GLY A 94 22.86 -12.50 -19.00
N VAL A 95 23.82 -11.64 -18.68
CA VAL A 95 23.60 -10.21 -18.50
C VAL A 95 24.50 -9.43 -19.45
N ARG A 96 23.94 -8.43 -20.11
CA ARG A 96 24.66 -7.53 -21.03
C ARG A 96 24.55 -6.11 -20.52
N ALA A 97 25.64 -5.36 -20.54
CA ALA A 97 25.64 -3.96 -20.09
C ALA A 97 26.27 -3.10 -21.17
N ALA A 98 25.57 -2.05 -21.59
CA ALA A 98 26.03 -1.09 -22.59
C ALA A 98 25.82 0.34 -22.08
N PRO A 99 26.75 1.27 -22.34
CA PRO A 99 26.52 2.68 -22.09
C PRO A 99 25.29 3.18 -22.86
N ARG A 100 24.48 4.03 -22.23
CA ARG A 100 23.37 4.75 -22.90
C ARG A 100 23.47 6.25 -22.60
N ALA A 101 22.76 7.06 -23.38
CA ALA A 101 22.59 8.46 -23.04
C ALA A 101 22.01 8.60 -21.62
N GLY A 102 22.74 9.29 -20.74
CA GLY A 102 22.33 9.51 -19.36
C GLY A 102 22.56 8.32 -18.41
N GLY A 103 23.34 7.30 -18.79
CA GLY A 103 23.75 6.25 -17.85
C GLY A 103 24.13 4.92 -18.51
N LEU A 104 23.54 3.83 -18.01
CA LEU A 104 23.81 2.46 -18.41
C LEU A 104 22.51 1.72 -18.75
N SER A 105 22.52 0.90 -19.81
CA SER A 105 21.46 -0.07 -20.10
C SER A 105 21.97 -1.46 -19.79
N VAL A 106 21.24 -2.21 -18.96
CA VAL A 106 21.56 -3.58 -18.57
C VAL A 106 20.44 -4.51 -19.02
N VAL A 107 20.76 -5.55 -19.76
CA VAL A 107 19.79 -6.50 -20.31
C VAL A 107 20.04 -7.88 -19.72
N LEU A 108 19.00 -8.45 -19.10
CA LEU A 108 18.99 -9.85 -18.66
C LEU A 108 18.35 -10.69 -19.76
N ASP A 109 19.13 -11.61 -20.33
CA ASP A 109 18.63 -12.57 -21.30
C ASP A 109 17.98 -13.76 -20.56
N LEU A 110 16.73 -14.08 -20.90
CA LEU A 110 15.91 -15.06 -20.17
C LEU A 110 15.65 -16.31 -21.02
N LYS A 111 15.80 -17.50 -20.42
CA LYS A 111 15.56 -18.80 -21.08
C LYS A 111 14.09 -19.20 -21.11
N ARG A 112 13.32 -18.72 -20.14
CA ARG A 112 11.88 -18.95 -19.97
C ARG A 112 11.26 -17.77 -19.24
N ASP A 113 9.93 -17.64 -19.33
CA ASP A 113 9.19 -16.64 -18.57
C ASP A 113 9.40 -16.85 -17.07
N PRO A 114 9.99 -15.89 -16.34
CA PRO A 114 10.16 -16.03 -14.91
C PRO A 114 8.84 -15.82 -14.15
N GLY A 115 7.86 -15.10 -14.70
CA GLY A 115 6.70 -14.53 -14.01
C GLY A 115 6.87 -13.01 -13.74
N PRO A 116 6.23 -12.46 -12.70
CA PRO A 116 6.43 -11.07 -12.29
C PRO A 116 7.91 -10.73 -12.07
N SER A 117 8.29 -9.46 -12.24
CA SER A 117 9.66 -9.01 -11.99
C SER A 117 9.68 -7.63 -11.34
N ASP A 118 10.56 -7.43 -10.36
CA ASP A 118 10.80 -6.15 -9.70
C ASP A 118 12.27 -5.75 -9.86
N VAL A 119 12.54 -4.45 -9.99
CA VAL A 119 13.89 -3.92 -10.12
C VAL A 119 14.07 -2.72 -9.20
N ARG A 120 15.10 -2.76 -8.36
CA ARG A 120 15.43 -1.69 -7.40
C ARG A 120 16.93 -1.47 -7.26
N ALA A 121 17.30 -0.35 -6.65
CA ALA A 121 18.67 -0.02 -6.30
C ALA A 121 18.87 -0.06 -4.77
N GLU A 122 19.97 -0.66 -4.33
CA GLU A 122 20.40 -0.71 -2.93
C GLU A 122 21.89 -0.30 -2.86
N GLY A 123 22.15 0.97 -2.56
CA GLY A 123 23.51 1.50 -2.55
C GLY A 123 24.16 1.43 -3.94
N VAL A 124 25.19 0.60 -4.09
CA VAL A 124 25.89 0.37 -5.38
C VAL A 124 25.34 -0.83 -6.14
N GLU A 125 24.30 -1.48 -5.65
CA GLU A 125 23.73 -2.67 -6.27
C GLU A 125 22.40 -2.35 -6.96
N VAL A 126 22.19 -2.97 -8.12
CA VAL A 126 20.89 -3.04 -8.77
C VAL A 126 20.41 -4.47 -8.67
N ILE A 127 19.24 -4.66 -8.07
CA ILE A 127 18.67 -5.97 -7.77
C ILE A 127 17.44 -6.15 -8.64
N ALA A 128 17.42 -7.21 -9.44
CA ALA A 128 16.26 -7.66 -10.19
C ALA A 128 15.76 -8.99 -9.60
N ASP A 129 14.56 -8.97 -9.03
CA ASP A 129 13.87 -10.16 -8.54
C ASP A 129 12.97 -10.69 -9.68
N LEU A 130 13.22 -11.91 -10.11
CA LEU A 130 12.56 -12.58 -11.23
C LEU A 130 11.70 -13.75 -10.73
N GLY A 131 10.42 -13.72 -11.07
CA GLY A 131 9.46 -14.76 -10.77
C GLY A 131 8.68 -14.50 -9.51
N GLU A 132 8.39 -15.54 -8.72
CA GLU A 132 7.65 -15.42 -7.47
C GLU A 132 8.16 -14.19 -6.73
N ALA A 133 7.35 -13.11 -6.79
CA ALA A 133 7.84 -11.80 -6.45
C ALA A 133 8.31 -11.93 -5.03
N TYR A 134 9.62 -11.75 -4.81
CA TYR A 134 10.06 -11.33 -3.50
C TYR A 134 9.55 -9.88 -3.39
N VAL A 135 8.24 -9.74 -3.15
CA VAL A 135 7.83 -9.05 -1.93
C VAL A 135 8.87 -9.53 -0.95
N SER A 136 9.80 -8.65 -0.54
CA SER A 136 10.60 -8.87 0.66
C SER A 136 9.76 -9.77 1.53
N ARG A 137 10.18 -10.98 1.89
CA ARG A 137 9.44 -11.73 2.89
C ARG A 137 9.27 -10.75 4.04
N ALA A 138 8.12 -10.08 4.09
CA ALA A 138 7.33 -9.95 5.28
C ALA A 138 7.35 -11.39 5.73
N SER A 139 8.08 -11.62 6.82
CA SER A 139 7.92 -12.81 7.63
C SER A 139 6.47 -13.26 7.46
N VAL A 140 6.28 -14.47 6.94
CA VAL A 140 4.97 -15.09 6.99
C VAL A 140 4.62 -15.09 8.48
N GLY A 141 3.78 -14.12 8.88
CA GLY A 141 3.50 -13.75 10.26
C GLY A 141 4.13 -12.43 10.75
N VAL A 142 3.24 -11.55 11.23
CA VAL A 142 3.38 -10.65 12.40
C VAL A 142 4.00 -9.25 12.25
N GLY A 143 4.79 -8.95 11.21
CA GLY A 143 5.35 -7.60 11.02
C GLY A 143 4.32 -6.53 10.61
N LEU A 144 4.49 -5.30 11.10
CA LEU A 144 3.82 -4.08 10.65
C LEU A 144 4.56 -3.40 9.49
N GLN A 145 5.82 -3.76 9.24
CA GLN A 145 6.60 -3.22 8.11
C GLN A 145 5.89 -3.43 6.76
N GLY A 146 5.91 -2.41 5.90
CA GLY A 146 5.21 -2.40 4.61
C GLY A 146 3.69 -2.17 4.71
N LYS A 147 3.09 -2.30 5.90
CA LYS A 147 1.68 -1.97 6.09
C LYS A 147 1.47 -0.46 6.11
N ARG A 148 0.30 -0.03 5.66
CA ARG A 148 -0.12 1.36 5.77
C ARG A 148 -0.94 1.52 7.05
N LEU A 149 -0.50 2.38 7.96
CA LEU A 149 -1.15 2.56 9.26
C LEU A 149 -1.58 4.01 9.43
N LYS A 150 -2.72 4.20 10.10
CA LYS A 150 -3.14 5.46 10.73
C LYS A 150 -2.91 5.30 12.23
N ILE A 151 -2.03 6.12 12.79
CA ILE A 151 -1.71 6.10 14.21
C ILE A 151 -2.25 7.38 14.84
N THR A 152 -3.00 7.23 15.93
CA THR A 152 -3.48 8.37 16.72
C THR A 152 -2.82 8.35 18.09
N GLY A 153 -2.26 9.48 18.51
CA GLY A 153 -1.44 9.55 19.71
C GLY A 153 -1.22 10.95 20.24
N ARG A 154 -0.16 11.10 21.02
CA ARG A 154 0.31 12.40 21.50
C ARG A 154 1.73 12.63 20.99
N TRP A 155 1.97 13.82 20.45
CA TRP A 155 3.33 14.26 20.16
C TRP A 155 4.08 14.49 21.46
N VAL A 156 5.21 13.81 21.63
CA VAL A 156 6.12 13.93 22.78
C VAL A 156 7.51 14.18 22.20
N GLU A 157 8.02 15.39 22.40
CA GLU A 157 9.29 15.82 21.82
C GLU A 157 9.32 15.62 20.29
N GLN A 158 10.16 14.70 19.80
CA GLN A 158 10.38 14.41 18.37
C GLN A 158 9.72 13.10 17.92
N ARG A 159 8.76 12.56 18.67
CA ARG A 159 8.08 11.30 18.33
C ARG A 159 6.59 11.33 18.64
N LEU A 160 5.85 10.42 18.01
CA LEU A 160 4.44 10.20 18.31
C LEU A 160 4.28 8.99 19.24
N GLU A 161 3.74 9.20 20.44
CA GLU A 161 3.36 8.10 21.34
C GLU A 161 1.93 7.67 21.02
N ALA A 162 1.78 6.47 20.46
CA ALA A 162 0.53 5.95 19.98
C ALA A 162 -0.41 5.61 21.13
N SER A 163 -1.68 6.00 20.97
CA SER A 163 -2.80 5.55 21.79
C SER A 163 -3.73 4.60 21.03
N ARG A 164 -3.60 4.55 19.70
CA ARG A 164 -4.39 3.72 18.79
C ARG A 164 -3.64 3.46 17.49
N VAL A 165 -3.79 2.25 16.98
CA VAL A 165 -3.29 1.80 15.67
C VAL A 165 -4.45 1.32 14.82
N GLU A 166 -4.64 1.93 13.66
CA GLU A 166 -5.61 1.53 12.65
C GLU A 166 -4.89 1.12 11.36
N HIS A 167 -5.15 -0.08 10.86
CA HIS A 167 -4.63 -0.47 9.55
C HIS A 167 -5.37 0.29 8.44
N LYS A 168 -4.70 0.60 7.34
CA LYS A 168 -5.25 1.24 6.13
C LYS A 168 -4.78 0.47 4.90
N HIS A 169 -5.50 0.62 3.79
CA HIS A 169 -5.22 -0.16 2.59
C HIS A 169 -3.80 0.15 2.05
N SER A 170 -3.02 -0.90 1.82
CA SER A 170 -1.62 -0.82 1.37
C SER A 170 -1.43 -0.50 -0.11
N ARG A 171 -2.50 -0.45 -0.93
CA ARG A 171 -2.43 -0.21 -2.39
C ARG A 171 -2.01 1.21 -2.77
N LYS A 172 -1.94 2.14 -1.82
CA LYS A 172 -1.50 3.51 -2.06
C LYS A 172 0.02 3.59 -2.11
N ASP A 173 0.52 4.50 -2.94
CA ASP A 173 1.95 4.82 -3.01
C ASP A 173 2.51 5.06 -1.59
N PRO A 174 3.57 4.34 -1.18
CA PRO A 174 4.12 4.42 0.17
C PRO A 174 4.68 5.80 0.50
N ARG A 175 4.99 6.63 -0.51
CA ARG A 175 5.43 8.01 -0.34
C ARG A 175 4.29 8.97 -0.06
N ILE A 176 3.04 8.59 -0.27
CA ILE A 176 1.88 9.43 0.06
C ILE A 176 1.57 9.28 1.54
N GLY A 177 1.36 10.38 2.23
CA GLY A 177 1.13 10.41 3.66
C GLY A 177 0.29 11.57 4.12
N ARG A 178 -0.07 11.51 5.40
CA ARG A 178 -0.75 12.59 6.10
C ARG A 178 -0.22 12.71 7.53
N VAL A 179 -0.15 13.93 8.04
CA VAL A 179 0.12 14.25 9.43
C VAL A 179 -0.94 15.21 9.98
N ASP A 180 -1.31 15.05 11.24
CA ASP A 180 -2.13 15.98 12.03
C ASP A 180 -1.40 16.31 13.32
N GLY A 181 -1.34 17.60 13.64
CA GLY A 181 -0.91 18.05 14.95
C GLY A 181 -0.78 19.56 15.05
N PRO A 182 -0.36 20.06 16.22
CA PRO A 182 0.01 21.46 16.37
C PRO A 182 1.30 21.74 15.60
N ILE A 183 1.36 22.90 14.95
CA ILE A 183 2.59 23.40 14.34
C ILE A 183 3.63 23.65 15.45
N ALA A 184 4.78 22.99 15.38
CA ALA A 184 5.86 23.17 16.34
C ALA A 184 6.67 24.44 16.05
N ALA A 185 6.96 24.69 14.78
CA ALA A 185 7.66 25.88 14.30
C ALA A 185 7.29 26.18 12.84
N VAL A 186 7.46 27.43 12.42
CA VAL A 186 7.27 27.87 11.05
C VAL A 186 8.62 28.37 10.53
N GLY A 187 9.05 27.88 9.37
CA GLY A 187 10.31 28.26 8.75
C GLY A 187 10.18 29.58 7.98
N PRO A 188 11.19 30.47 8.01
CA PRO A 188 11.14 31.75 7.33
C PRO A 188 11.25 31.65 5.80
N GLU A 189 11.79 30.56 5.27
CA GLU A 189 11.75 30.14 3.86
C GLU A 189 12.55 28.81 3.75
N PRO A 190 12.22 27.88 2.84
CA PRO A 190 11.00 27.85 2.04
C PRO A 190 9.78 27.67 2.93
N ARG A 191 8.61 28.06 2.41
CA ARG A 191 7.25 27.83 2.91
C ARG A 191 7.10 26.47 3.63
N THR A 192 7.53 26.41 4.88
CA THR A 192 7.65 25.19 5.66
C THR A 192 7.16 25.37 7.08
N PHE A 193 6.60 24.31 7.64
CA PHE A 193 6.32 24.23 9.06
C PHE A 193 6.62 22.82 9.57
N LEU A 194 6.77 22.70 10.89
CA LEU A 194 7.01 21.42 11.56
C LEU A 194 5.74 20.90 12.22
N VAL A 195 5.45 19.61 12.05
CA VAL A 195 4.50 18.86 12.90
C VAL A 195 5.26 17.70 13.53
N GLY A 196 5.56 17.83 14.83
CA GLY A 196 6.58 17.00 15.45
C GLY A 196 7.93 17.18 14.73
N PRO A 197 8.64 16.09 14.38
CA PRO A 197 9.88 16.17 13.58
C PRO A 197 9.63 16.30 12.06
N LEU A 198 8.37 16.22 11.59
CA LEU A 198 8.08 16.21 10.15
C LEU A 198 8.12 17.63 9.59
N VAL A 199 8.98 17.85 8.59
CA VAL A 199 8.98 19.07 7.78
C VAL A 199 7.87 18.96 6.75
N VAL A 200 6.94 19.91 6.77
CA VAL A 200 5.88 20.05 5.78
C VAL A 200 6.19 21.27 4.92
N GLU A 201 6.45 21.06 3.64
CA GLU A 201 6.64 22.11 2.64
C GLU A 201 5.33 22.34 1.88
N TRP A 202 4.96 23.60 1.65
CA TRP A 202 3.86 23.95 0.76
C TRP A 202 4.32 24.81 -0.41
N THR A 203 3.72 24.57 -1.58
CA THR A 203 4.07 25.23 -2.83
C THR A 203 2.92 26.12 -3.29
N ALA A 204 3.05 26.73 -4.46
CA ALA A 204 1.94 27.47 -5.08
C ALA A 204 0.76 26.55 -5.50
N SER A 205 0.99 25.24 -5.64
CA SER A 205 -0.06 24.28 -5.99
C SER A 205 -0.74 23.65 -4.77
N THR A 206 -0.29 23.96 -3.55
CA THR A 206 -0.90 23.41 -2.33
C THR A 206 -2.27 24.03 -2.11
N GLN A 207 -3.30 23.19 -1.94
CA GLN A 207 -4.66 23.64 -1.65
C GLN A 207 -4.82 23.87 -0.14
N PHE A 208 -5.30 25.06 0.24
CA PHE A 208 -5.64 25.39 1.62
C PHE A 208 -7.15 25.27 1.84
N VAL A 209 -7.57 24.53 2.87
CA VAL A 209 -8.98 24.32 3.20
C VAL A 209 -9.29 24.82 4.61
N GLY A 210 -10.09 25.88 4.71
CA GLY A 210 -10.53 26.44 6.00
C GLY A 210 -9.44 27.20 6.78
N LEU A 211 -8.29 27.50 6.16
CA LEU A 211 -7.27 28.41 6.67
C LEU A 211 -6.55 29.13 5.51
N THR A 212 -5.74 30.14 5.83
CA THR A 212 -4.82 30.80 4.90
C THR A 212 -3.37 30.57 5.33
N PRO A 213 -2.37 30.73 4.44
CA PRO A 213 -0.96 30.57 4.79
C PRO A 213 -0.52 31.43 5.99
N GLU A 214 -1.09 32.63 6.15
CA GLU A 214 -0.79 33.54 7.26
C GLU A 214 -1.29 33.02 8.62
N ALA A 215 -2.23 32.07 8.61
CA ALA A 215 -2.73 31.41 9.81
C ALA A 215 -1.83 30.23 10.27
N LEU A 216 -0.79 29.89 9.51
CA LEU A 216 0.22 28.91 9.90
C LEU A 216 1.16 29.54 10.92
N VAL A 217 0.81 29.42 12.21
CA VAL A 217 1.60 29.91 13.33
C VAL A 217 1.88 28.79 14.34
N PRO A 218 2.97 28.86 15.13
CA PRO A 218 3.23 27.87 16.17
C PRO A 218 2.02 27.65 17.09
N GLY A 219 1.70 26.38 17.36
CA GLY A 219 0.56 25.93 18.14
C GLY A 219 -0.75 25.77 17.36
N ALA A 220 -0.86 26.28 16.14
CA ALA A 220 -2.06 26.11 15.33
C ALA A 220 -2.26 24.63 14.94
N PRO A 221 -3.45 24.05 15.12
CA PRO A 221 -3.74 22.67 14.70
C PRO A 221 -3.95 22.60 13.19
N VAL A 222 -3.21 21.72 12.52
CA VAL A 222 -3.27 21.54 11.07
C VAL A 222 -3.25 20.06 10.69
N GLU A 223 -3.95 19.73 9.61
CA GLU A 223 -3.82 18.47 8.89
C GLU A 223 -3.11 18.76 7.56
N ALA A 224 -2.01 18.06 7.28
CA ALA A 224 -1.30 18.16 6.02
C ALA A 224 -1.23 16.80 5.33
N ALA A 225 -1.69 16.75 4.08
CA ALA A 225 -1.63 15.57 3.23
C ALA A 225 -0.78 15.83 2.00
N GLY A 226 0.09 14.89 1.65
CA GLY A 226 1.07 15.13 0.59
C GLY A 226 1.92 13.92 0.24
N ARG A 227 3.06 14.20 -0.39
CA ARG A 227 4.02 13.21 -0.84
C ARG A 227 5.40 13.48 -0.24
N LEU A 228 6.07 12.44 0.20
CA LEU A 228 7.44 12.52 0.68
C LEU A 228 8.39 12.83 -0.47
N SER A 229 9.19 13.88 -0.32
CA SER A 229 10.36 14.16 -1.15
C SER A 229 11.63 13.52 -0.56
N ALA A 230 11.68 13.38 0.76
CA ALA A 230 12.72 12.69 1.52
C ALA A 230 12.13 12.13 2.84
N PRO A 231 12.86 11.26 3.58
CA PRO A 231 12.44 10.88 4.93
C PRO A 231 12.20 12.12 5.79
N ALA A 232 11.08 12.14 6.52
CA ALA A 232 10.65 13.25 7.35
C ALA A 232 10.41 14.60 6.61
N HIS A 233 10.30 14.58 5.28
CA HIS A 233 10.02 15.78 4.46
C HIS A 233 8.83 15.55 3.52
N LEU A 234 7.71 16.20 3.82
CA LEU A 234 6.43 16.06 3.13
C LEU A 234 6.12 17.32 2.30
N VAL A 235 6.02 17.16 0.99
CA VAL A 235 5.49 18.21 0.11
C VAL A 235 3.97 18.10 0.09
N ALA A 236 3.28 19.08 0.69
CA ALA A 236 1.84 19.07 0.88
C ALA A 236 1.09 19.35 -0.43
N GLY A 237 0.16 18.47 -0.79
CA GLY A 237 -0.86 18.75 -1.79
C GLY A 237 -2.04 19.51 -1.19
N THR A 238 -2.35 19.25 0.07
CA THR A 238 -3.45 19.89 0.80
C THR A 238 -3.05 20.20 2.24
N ILE A 239 -3.46 21.36 2.74
CA ILE A 239 -3.35 21.75 4.14
C ILE A 239 -4.74 22.20 4.61
N GLU A 240 -5.24 21.58 5.68
CA GLU A 240 -6.58 21.82 6.21
C GLU A 240 -6.54 22.22 7.69
N LYS A 241 -7.55 22.98 8.12
CA LYS A 241 -7.66 23.40 9.51
C LYS A 241 -8.12 22.21 10.35
N ALA A 242 -7.26 21.73 11.23
CA ALA A 242 -7.60 20.62 12.11
C ALA A 242 -8.30 21.12 13.38
N LYS A 243 -8.96 20.18 14.07
CA LYS A 243 -9.47 20.44 15.42
C LYS A 243 -8.30 20.28 16.40
N PRO A 244 -8.19 21.14 17.43
CA PRO A 244 -7.20 20.93 18.48
C PRO A 244 -7.42 19.57 19.13
N GLY A 245 -6.36 18.78 19.34
CA GLY A 245 -6.50 17.43 19.84
C GLY A 245 -5.27 16.55 19.76
N ARG A 246 -5.51 15.25 19.62
CA ARG A 246 -4.48 14.21 19.50
C ARG A 246 -3.77 14.33 18.16
N GLY A 247 -2.48 14.02 18.13
CA GLY A 247 -1.72 13.96 16.89
C GLY A 247 -2.08 12.70 16.09
N GLU A 248 -2.00 12.80 14.77
CA GLU A 248 -2.20 11.69 13.85
C GLU A 248 -1.04 11.59 12.86
N ILE A 249 -0.67 10.37 12.49
CA ILE A 249 0.18 10.12 11.33
C ILE A 249 -0.39 8.95 10.52
N LEU A 250 -0.45 9.13 9.20
CA LEU A 250 -0.93 8.14 8.25
C LEU A 250 0.11 7.94 7.15
N GLY A 251 0.66 6.74 7.04
CA GLY A 251 1.66 6.42 6.03
C GLY A 251 2.02 4.94 6.01
N ALA A 252 2.90 4.56 5.09
CA ALA A 252 3.52 3.24 5.10
C ALA A 252 4.55 3.13 6.24
N VAL A 253 4.60 1.98 6.88
CA VAL A 253 5.63 1.62 7.86
C VAL A 253 6.89 1.22 7.10
N THR A 254 7.95 2.01 7.22
CA THR A 254 9.22 1.75 6.52
C THR A 254 10.19 0.93 7.37
N ALA A 255 10.07 1.00 8.69
CA ALA A 255 10.86 0.21 9.63
C ALA A 255 10.03 -0.14 10.89
N GLU A 256 10.38 -1.24 11.52
CA GLU A 256 9.80 -1.74 12.76
C GLU A 256 10.92 -2.28 13.67
N GLU A 257 10.90 -1.91 14.94
CA GLU A 257 11.75 -2.46 15.99
C GLU A 257 10.87 -2.84 17.19
N ARG A 258 10.90 -4.11 17.59
CA ARG A 258 10.23 -4.56 18.82
C ARG A 258 11.21 -4.52 19.97
N ARG A 259 10.84 -3.81 21.04
CA ARG A 259 11.70 -3.59 22.21
C ARG A 259 11.42 -4.60 23.31
N SER A 260 12.41 -4.79 24.18
CA SER A 260 12.33 -5.73 25.31
C SER A 260 11.26 -5.37 26.35
N ASP A 261 10.85 -4.10 26.42
CA ASP A 261 9.74 -3.63 27.25
C ASP A 261 8.35 -3.97 26.65
N GLY A 262 8.33 -4.56 25.46
CA GLY A 262 7.15 -4.94 24.70
C GLY A 262 6.56 -3.81 23.85
N SER A 263 7.17 -2.62 23.84
CA SER A 263 6.78 -1.55 22.91
C SER A 263 7.31 -1.83 21.51
N ILE A 264 6.69 -1.20 20.51
CA ILE A 264 7.10 -1.29 19.11
C ILE A 264 7.44 0.12 18.63
N ALA A 265 8.67 0.31 18.16
CA ALA A 265 9.06 1.50 17.43
C ALA A 265 8.77 1.29 15.95
N LEU A 266 8.03 2.22 15.36
CA LEU A 266 7.71 2.24 13.93
C LEU A 266 8.29 3.48 13.31
N THR A 267 8.75 3.38 12.07
CA THR A 267 9.04 4.55 11.25
C THR A 267 7.93 4.73 10.24
N ILE A 268 7.20 5.85 10.32
CA ILE A 268 6.11 6.21 9.41
C ILE A 268 6.39 7.62 8.91
N LEU A 269 6.43 7.80 7.58
CA LEU A 269 6.84 9.07 6.95
C LEU A 269 8.24 9.57 7.36
N GLY A 270 9.13 8.66 7.79
CA GLY A 270 10.45 9.01 8.35
C GLY A 270 10.41 9.50 9.80
N VAL A 271 9.24 9.48 10.45
CA VAL A 271 9.03 9.87 11.84
C VAL A 271 8.97 8.63 12.73
N GLU A 272 9.62 8.69 13.90
CA GLU A 272 9.52 7.66 14.91
C GLU A 272 8.15 7.72 15.62
N VAL A 273 7.50 6.56 15.69
CA VAL A 273 6.22 6.35 16.34
C VAL A 273 6.38 5.20 17.34
N ILE A 274 6.08 5.46 18.62
CA ILE A 274 6.15 4.43 19.66
C ILE A 274 4.76 3.90 19.92
N VAL A 275 4.59 2.59 19.74
CA VAL A 275 3.39 1.85 20.14
C VAL A 275 3.65 1.19 21.48
N PRO A 276 3.06 1.68 22.60
CA PRO A 276 3.26 1.07 23.90
C PRO A 276 2.72 -0.36 23.95
N ALA A 277 3.30 -1.16 24.84
CA ALA A 277 3.07 -2.60 24.99
C ALA A 277 1.66 -3.04 25.44
N GLY A 278 0.66 -2.17 25.33
CA GLY A 278 -0.74 -2.43 25.64
C GLY A 278 -1.71 -1.77 24.66
N VAL A 279 -1.21 -1.15 23.60
CA VAL A 279 -2.00 -0.66 22.48
C VAL A 279 -2.08 -1.78 21.45
N PRO A 280 -3.28 -2.32 21.16
CA PRO A 280 -3.39 -3.38 20.17
C PRO A 280 -2.94 -2.89 18.81
N THR A 281 -2.00 -3.62 18.22
CA THR A 281 -1.61 -3.49 16.81
C THR A 281 -2.42 -4.41 15.91
N ARG A 282 -3.28 -5.24 16.52
CA ARG A 282 -4.16 -6.23 15.89
C ARG A 282 -5.60 -6.01 16.34
N GLY A 283 -6.54 -6.38 15.49
CA GLY A 283 -7.98 -6.23 15.67
C GLY A 283 -8.61 -5.33 14.60
N SER A 284 -8.06 -4.16 14.33
CA SER A 284 -8.56 -3.31 13.22
C SER A 284 -8.13 -3.81 11.84
N ASP A 285 -7.09 -4.65 11.77
CA ASP A 285 -6.74 -5.45 10.58
C ASP A 285 -7.68 -6.62 10.36
N LEU A 286 -8.17 -7.27 11.42
CA LEU A 286 -9.18 -8.33 11.30
C LEU A 286 -10.47 -7.81 10.67
N ALA A 287 -10.80 -6.55 10.93
CA ALA A 287 -11.92 -5.86 10.30
C ALA A 287 -11.65 -5.44 8.86
N LYS A 288 -10.46 -5.72 8.29
CA LYS A 288 -10.04 -5.26 6.96
C LYS A 288 -9.69 -6.41 6.05
N ARG A 289 -10.42 -6.50 4.94
CA ARG A 289 -10.12 -7.44 3.88
C ARG A 289 -9.39 -6.76 2.73
N LEU A 290 -8.54 -7.51 2.03
CA LEU A 290 -7.70 -7.00 0.92
C LEU A 290 -8.45 -6.99 -0.43
N ASP A 291 -9.50 -7.80 -0.54
CA ASP A 291 -10.40 -7.94 -1.69
C ASP A 291 -11.52 -6.89 -1.69
N GLU A 292 -11.94 -6.41 -0.52
CA GLU A 292 -12.99 -5.40 -0.38
C GLU A 292 -12.54 -3.99 -0.78
N LYS A 293 -13.35 -3.32 -1.61
CA LYS A 293 -13.10 -1.93 -1.99
C LYS A 293 -13.72 -1.01 -0.95
N ARG A 294 -12.87 -0.29 -0.21
CA ARG A 294 -13.33 0.67 0.80
C ARG A 294 -12.99 2.09 0.39
N PRO A 295 -13.87 3.06 0.70
CA PRO A 295 -13.55 4.47 0.53
C PRO A 295 -12.38 4.86 1.44
N ASP A 296 -11.51 5.72 0.91
CA ASP A 296 -10.31 6.18 1.62
C ASP A 296 -10.63 7.00 2.87
N LYS A 297 -11.73 7.76 2.81
CA LYS A 297 -12.30 8.49 3.94
C LYS A 297 -13.50 7.69 4.43
N GLN A 298 -13.36 7.13 5.63
CA GLN A 298 -14.45 6.56 6.40
C GLN A 298 -14.85 7.55 7.48
N GLU A 299 -16.14 7.68 7.72
CA GLU A 299 -16.64 8.61 8.71
C GLU A 299 -16.40 8.05 10.11
N THR A 300 -15.85 8.88 11.00
CA THR A 300 -15.63 8.49 12.40
C THR A 300 -16.40 9.43 13.30
N LEU A 301 -17.39 8.88 13.98
CA LEU A 301 -18.28 9.59 14.89
C LEU A 301 -17.89 9.27 16.34
N SER A 302 -18.08 10.22 17.25
CA SER A 302 -17.89 9.98 18.69
C SER A 302 -19.22 9.58 19.32
N ILE A 303 -19.34 8.31 19.72
CA ILE A 303 -20.52 7.77 20.40
C ILE A 303 -20.10 7.36 21.81
N PHE A 304 -20.72 7.96 22.83
CA PHE A 304 -20.36 7.81 24.25
C PHE A 304 -18.87 8.10 24.53
N GLY A 305 -18.31 9.11 23.85
CA GLY A 305 -16.91 9.51 23.99
C GLY A 305 -15.91 8.55 23.32
N ARG A 306 -16.39 7.62 22.49
CA ARG A 306 -15.60 6.58 21.83
C ARG A 306 -15.83 6.60 20.32
N PRO A 307 -14.81 6.30 19.51
CA PRO A 307 -14.93 6.32 18.06
C PRO A 307 -15.78 5.14 17.56
N LEU A 308 -16.79 5.45 16.75
CA LEU A 308 -17.41 4.54 15.80
C LEU A 308 -16.95 4.94 14.41
N THR A 309 -16.27 4.04 13.71
CA THR A 309 -15.96 4.22 12.29
C THR A 309 -17.01 3.50 11.46
N ILE A 310 -17.62 4.20 10.51
CA ILE A 310 -18.61 3.66 9.58
C ILE A 310 -18.05 3.77 8.17
N GLY A 311 -18.17 2.68 7.41
CA GLY A 311 -17.77 2.60 6.02
C GLY A 311 -18.74 1.75 5.22
N GLY A 312 -18.46 1.60 3.93
CA GLY A 312 -19.27 0.79 3.05
C GLY A 312 -18.90 0.93 1.58
N GLU A 313 -19.54 0.12 0.76
CA GLU A 313 -19.45 0.14 -0.70
C GLU A 313 -20.86 0.27 -1.29
N LEU A 314 -20.97 1.03 -2.38
CA LEU A 314 -22.17 1.07 -3.22
C LEU A 314 -21.74 0.68 -4.62
N GLN A 315 -22.27 -0.44 -5.11
CA GLN A 315 -22.11 -0.86 -6.49
C GLN A 315 -23.47 -0.81 -7.18
N VAL A 316 -23.47 -0.26 -8.40
CA VAL A 316 -24.64 -0.20 -9.28
C VAL A 316 -24.20 -0.78 -10.62
N LEU A 317 -24.78 -1.91 -11.02
CA LEU A 317 -24.43 -2.61 -12.24
C LEU A 317 -25.69 -2.90 -13.05
N THR A 318 -25.68 -2.51 -14.32
CA THR A 318 -26.73 -2.89 -15.27
C THR A 318 -26.11 -3.71 -16.38
N GLU A 319 -26.57 -4.95 -16.52
CA GLU A 319 -26.14 -5.88 -17.56
C GLU A 319 -27.28 -6.13 -18.54
N TYR A 320 -26.98 -6.06 -19.84
CA TYR A 320 -27.90 -6.51 -20.88
C TYR A 320 -27.43 -7.88 -21.38
N ARG A 321 -28.29 -8.89 -21.23
CA ARG A 321 -28.03 -10.24 -21.71
C ARG A 321 -28.94 -10.56 -22.88
N ARG A 322 -28.32 -10.85 -24.03
CA ARG A 322 -29.01 -11.41 -25.18
C ARG A 322 -29.34 -12.86 -24.89
N ASN A 323 -30.46 -13.32 -25.44
CA ASN A 323 -30.78 -14.73 -25.41
C ASN A 323 -29.69 -15.54 -26.14
N PHE A 324 -29.09 -16.52 -25.44
CA PHE A 324 -28.12 -17.46 -26.01
C PHE A 324 -28.72 -18.86 -26.20
N ASP A 325 -30.04 -19.03 -26.06
CA ASP A 325 -30.64 -20.25 -26.59
C ASP A 325 -30.37 -20.29 -28.10
N LEU A 326 -29.95 -21.45 -28.62
CA LEU A 326 -29.64 -21.64 -30.05
C LEU A 326 -30.92 -21.62 -30.91
N ASP A 327 -32.04 -21.12 -30.37
CA ASP A 327 -33.36 -21.10 -30.96
C ASP A 327 -33.82 -19.65 -31.15
N ASP A 328 -33.58 -19.11 -32.35
CA ASP A 328 -33.99 -17.76 -32.74
C ASP A 328 -35.52 -17.55 -32.77
N ALA A 329 -36.33 -18.58 -32.48
CA ALA A 329 -37.79 -18.48 -32.50
C ALA A 329 -38.38 -17.55 -31.43
N THR A 330 -37.67 -17.29 -30.32
CA THR A 330 -38.14 -16.38 -29.27
C THR A 330 -37.04 -15.44 -28.79
N ARG A 331 -37.24 -14.11 -28.91
CA ARG A 331 -36.34 -13.12 -28.28
C ARG A 331 -36.60 -13.09 -26.78
N LYS A 332 -35.76 -13.72 -25.97
CA LYS A 332 -35.83 -13.69 -24.49
C LYS A 332 -34.76 -12.81 -23.87
N ASP A 333 -34.46 -11.68 -24.50
CA ASP A 333 -33.46 -10.75 -23.98
C ASP A 333 -33.88 -10.23 -22.60
N LYS A 334 -32.90 -10.05 -21.72
CA LYS A 334 -33.12 -9.54 -20.36
C LYS A 334 -32.17 -8.40 -20.04
N VAL A 335 -32.66 -7.50 -19.19
CA VAL A 335 -31.83 -6.53 -18.47
C VAL A 335 -31.79 -6.97 -17.02
N GLU A 336 -30.58 -7.19 -16.52
CA GLU A 336 -30.29 -7.54 -15.13
C GLU A 336 -29.71 -6.30 -14.45
N LEU A 337 -30.25 -5.97 -13.28
CA LEU A 337 -29.59 -5.04 -12.37
C LEU A 337 -28.94 -5.89 -11.28
N ASP A 338 -27.75 -5.49 -10.84
CA ASP A 338 -27.02 -6.10 -9.73
C ASP A 338 -26.47 -4.97 -8.85
N ASP A 339 -27.38 -4.32 -8.15
CA ASP A 339 -27.06 -3.23 -7.26
C ASP A 339 -26.83 -3.80 -5.86
N HIS A 340 -25.78 -3.39 -5.17
CA HIS A 340 -25.62 -3.75 -3.77
C HIS A 340 -25.01 -2.62 -2.95
N ILE A 341 -25.41 -2.61 -1.68
CA ILE A 341 -24.90 -1.72 -0.65
C ILE A 341 -24.30 -2.58 0.43
N GLU A 342 -23.03 -2.38 0.71
CA GLU A 342 -22.37 -2.97 1.85
C GLU A 342 -22.13 -1.90 2.90
N LEU A 343 -22.45 -2.20 4.15
CA LEU A 343 -22.24 -1.30 5.29
C LEU A 343 -21.41 -2.02 6.34
N GLU A 344 -20.41 -1.31 6.87
CA GLU A 344 -19.56 -1.78 7.95
C GLU A 344 -19.44 -0.77 9.08
N GLY A 345 -19.28 -1.29 10.30
CA GLY A 345 -19.08 -0.51 11.52
C GLY A 345 -18.00 -1.11 12.40
N LEU A 346 -17.06 -0.29 12.85
CA LEU A 346 -16.01 -0.64 13.80
C LEU A 346 -16.09 0.27 15.03
N TYR A 347 -16.36 -0.32 16.20
CA TYR A 347 -16.55 0.40 17.45
C TYR A 347 -15.58 -0.04 18.53
N PHE A 348 -14.87 0.91 19.14
CA PHE A 348 -13.96 0.60 20.26
C PHE A 348 -14.68 0.73 21.59
N LEU A 349 -15.00 -0.40 22.23
CA LEU A 349 -15.50 -0.44 23.60
C LEU A 349 -14.41 -0.07 24.60
N THR A 350 -13.17 -0.48 24.38
CA THR A 350 -12.01 -0.01 25.13
C THR A 350 -10.83 0.10 24.17
N PRO A 351 -9.67 0.63 24.58
CA PRO A 351 -8.48 0.53 23.74
C PRO A 351 -8.12 -0.90 23.33
N ARG A 352 -8.64 -1.94 24.03
CA ARG A 352 -8.35 -3.36 23.78
C ARG A 352 -9.54 -4.20 23.38
N VAL A 353 -10.74 -3.64 23.40
CA VAL A 353 -11.98 -4.36 23.08
C VAL A 353 -12.69 -3.61 21.98
N LEU A 354 -12.96 -4.29 20.87
CA LEU A 354 -13.60 -3.71 19.71
C LEU A 354 -14.70 -4.63 19.18
N LEU A 355 -15.71 -4.01 18.59
CA LEU A 355 -16.84 -4.65 17.95
C LEU A 355 -16.78 -4.32 16.46
N PHE A 356 -16.94 -5.32 15.62
CA PHE A 356 -17.11 -5.17 14.19
C PHE A 356 -18.46 -5.74 13.76
N ALA A 357 -19.10 -5.09 12.80
CA ALA A 357 -20.31 -5.58 12.15
C ALA A 357 -20.33 -5.14 10.68
N GLN A 358 -20.74 -6.06 9.80
CA GLN A 358 -20.82 -5.86 8.37
C GLN A 358 -22.10 -6.55 7.86
N GLY A 359 -22.80 -5.87 6.96
CA GLY A 359 -23.98 -6.41 6.29
C GLY A 359 -24.04 -5.97 4.84
N LYS A 360 -24.66 -6.78 3.99
CA LYS A 360 -24.84 -6.48 2.57
C LYS A 360 -26.32 -6.52 2.23
N PHE A 361 -26.77 -5.50 1.52
CA PHE A 361 -28.09 -5.41 0.93
C PHE A 361 -27.95 -5.49 -0.58
N THR A 362 -28.55 -6.50 -1.19
CA THR A 362 -28.53 -6.69 -2.64
C THR A 362 -29.91 -6.36 -3.20
N TYR A 363 -29.94 -5.59 -4.30
CA TYR A 363 -31.10 -5.36 -5.13
C TYR A 363 -30.83 -5.78 -6.58
N ALA A 364 -31.30 -6.98 -6.95
CA ALA A 364 -30.98 -7.60 -8.23
C ALA A 364 -32.20 -8.03 -9.06
N PRO A 365 -33.05 -7.09 -9.54
CA PRO A 365 -34.18 -7.44 -10.39
C PRO A 365 -33.74 -7.82 -11.81
N ALA A 366 -34.37 -8.85 -12.37
CA ALA A 366 -34.29 -9.17 -13.80
C ALA A 366 -35.57 -8.74 -14.52
N ILE A 367 -35.42 -8.00 -15.62
CA ILE A 367 -36.52 -7.52 -16.46
C ILE A 367 -36.42 -8.19 -17.84
N ARG A 368 -37.47 -8.92 -18.22
CA ARG A 368 -37.61 -9.44 -19.58
C ARG A 368 -38.02 -8.33 -20.54
N LEU A 369 -37.31 -8.20 -21.66
CA LEU A 369 -37.56 -7.11 -22.62
C LEU A 369 -38.72 -7.39 -23.58
N ASP A 370 -39.05 -8.66 -23.82
CA ASP A 370 -40.16 -9.08 -24.68
C ASP A 370 -41.54 -8.83 -24.06
N THR A 371 -41.63 -8.98 -22.74
CA THR A 371 -42.87 -8.96 -21.96
C THR A 371 -42.95 -7.78 -21.00
N GLY A 372 -41.82 -7.12 -20.72
CA GLY A 372 -41.70 -6.14 -19.63
C GLY A 372 -41.90 -6.75 -18.23
N ALA A 373 -42.06 -8.07 -18.15
CA ALA A 373 -42.28 -8.78 -16.90
C ALA A 373 -40.99 -8.81 -16.08
N ARG A 374 -41.13 -8.59 -14.77
CA ARG A 374 -40.04 -8.83 -13.82
C ARG A 374 -40.02 -10.32 -13.46
N ASP A 375 -38.87 -10.96 -13.60
CA ASP A 375 -38.65 -12.29 -13.05
C ASP A 375 -38.53 -12.20 -11.52
N THR A 376 -39.69 -12.18 -10.84
CA THR A 376 -39.99 -12.70 -9.48
C THR A 376 -39.15 -12.22 -8.24
N PRO A 377 -39.56 -12.55 -6.99
CA PRO A 377 -39.57 -11.66 -5.81
C PRO A 377 -38.28 -11.61 -4.96
N GLU A 378 -37.22 -12.29 -5.37
CA GLU A 378 -35.96 -12.41 -4.62
C GLU A 378 -34.96 -11.31 -4.99
N ALA A 379 -35.41 -10.31 -5.74
CA ALA A 379 -34.62 -9.13 -6.11
C ALA A 379 -34.13 -8.33 -4.90
N LYS A 380 -34.46 -8.70 -3.65
CA LYS A 380 -34.00 -8.03 -2.43
C LYS A 380 -33.48 -9.07 -1.46
N GLU A 381 -32.23 -8.90 -1.07
CA GLU A 381 -31.56 -9.78 -0.12
C GLU A 381 -30.84 -8.95 0.93
N VAL A 382 -30.91 -9.39 2.19
CA VAL A 382 -30.06 -8.89 3.26
C VAL A 382 -29.19 -10.04 3.74
N GLU A 383 -27.88 -9.91 3.56
CA GLU A 383 -26.87 -10.87 3.99
C GLU A 383 -26.19 -10.41 5.29
N ARG A 384 -26.15 -11.33 6.26
CA ARG A 384 -25.37 -11.26 7.49
C ARG A 384 -23.94 -11.70 7.18
N ARG A 385 -23.06 -10.71 6.92
CA ARG A 385 -21.62 -10.94 6.74
C ARG A 385 -20.96 -11.08 8.12
N GLU A 386 -19.85 -10.40 8.39
CA GLU A 386 -19.17 -10.54 9.67
C GLU A 386 -19.82 -9.74 10.79
N HIS A 387 -19.79 -10.28 12.00
CA HIS A 387 -20.07 -9.54 13.22
C HIS A 387 -19.42 -10.25 14.39
N TRP A 388 -18.46 -9.59 15.01
CA TRP A 388 -17.64 -10.20 16.04
C TRP A 388 -17.14 -9.18 17.04
N LEU A 389 -16.84 -9.69 18.23
CA LEU A 389 -16.18 -8.98 19.30
C LEU A 389 -14.73 -9.48 19.36
N PHE A 390 -13.78 -8.56 19.41
CA PHE A 390 -12.37 -8.87 19.65
C PHE A 390 -11.91 -8.24 20.95
N ALA A 391 -11.17 -9.00 21.74
CA ALA A 391 -10.53 -8.56 22.96
C ALA A 391 -9.04 -8.93 22.93
N GLY A 392 -8.19 -7.91 22.91
CA GLY A 392 -6.74 -8.05 22.92
C GLY A 392 -6.17 -8.21 24.33
N ASP A 393 -5.13 -9.04 24.47
CA ASP A 393 -4.40 -9.27 25.72
C ASP A 393 -5.27 -9.72 26.91
N VAL A 394 -6.30 -10.55 26.64
CA VAL A 394 -7.30 -10.99 27.63
C VAL A 394 -6.70 -11.71 28.84
N LEU A 395 -5.57 -12.41 28.67
CA LEU A 395 -4.92 -13.19 29.72
C LEU A 395 -3.64 -12.53 30.27
N GLN A 396 -3.44 -11.23 30.03
CA GLN A 396 -2.20 -10.55 30.42
C GLN A 396 -1.80 -10.70 31.89
N ASN A 397 -2.79 -10.78 32.80
CA ASN A 397 -2.56 -10.86 34.24
C ASN A 397 -2.23 -12.28 34.71
N VAL A 398 -2.47 -13.30 33.87
CA VAL A 398 -2.35 -14.72 34.24
C VAL A 398 -1.25 -15.41 33.44
N LEU A 399 -1.24 -15.25 32.12
CA LEU A 399 -0.32 -15.92 31.20
C LEU A 399 0.66 -14.96 30.51
N GLY A 400 0.63 -13.68 30.90
CA GLY A 400 1.35 -12.61 30.21
C GLY A 400 0.66 -12.17 28.92
N ARG A 401 1.26 -11.18 28.25
CA ARG A 401 0.72 -10.56 27.03
C ARG A 401 0.68 -11.50 25.82
N GLY A 402 -0.02 -11.09 24.76
CA GLY A 402 -0.04 -11.79 23.48
C GLY A 402 -1.24 -12.71 23.26
N TYR A 403 -2.10 -12.92 24.27
CA TYR A 403 -3.30 -13.73 24.11
C TYR A 403 -4.50 -12.85 23.78
N SER A 404 -5.07 -13.02 22.59
CA SER A 404 -6.27 -12.30 22.16
C SER A 404 -7.40 -13.27 21.83
N LEU A 405 -8.64 -12.80 21.92
CA LEU A 405 -9.85 -13.59 21.70
C LEU A 405 -10.75 -12.87 20.70
N GLN A 406 -11.31 -13.62 19.75
CA GLN A 406 -12.38 -13.17 18.86
C GLN A 406 -13.56 -14.13 18.98
N ILE A 407 -14.77 -13.57 19.07
CA ILE A 407 -16.01 -14.34 19.15
C ILE A 407 -17.08 -13.72 18.26
N GLY A 408 -17.79 -14.54 17.49
CA GLY A 408 -18.87 -14.15 16.59
C GLY A 408 -18.67 -14.67 15.17
N ARG A 409 -19.50 -14.18 14.23
CA ARG A 409 -19.40 -14.55 12.82
C ARG A 409 -18.20 -13.86 12.19
N GLN A 410 -17.23 -14.65 11.75
CA GLN A 410 -15.94 -14.18 11.26
C GLN A 410 -15.56 -14.90 9.96
N LYS A 411 -14.78 -14.24 9.11
CA LYS A 411 -14.27 -14.86 7.88
C LYS A 411 -13.09 -15.79 8.21
N PHE A 412 -13.13 -16.99 7.63
CA PHE A 412 -12.01 -17.91 7.54
C PHE A 412 -11.59 -17.99 6.07
N GLN A 413 -10.41 -17.47 5.77
CA GLN A 413 -9.80 -17.50 4.45
C GLN A 413 -8.39 -18.03 4.58
N GLU A 414 -8.09 -19.12 3.88
CA GLU A 414 -6.73 -19.65 3.73
C GLU A 414 -6.12 -19.08 2.44
N VAL A 415 -4.81 -18.80 2.41
CA VAL A 415 -4.14 -18.05 1.33
C VAL A 415 -4.28 -18.73 -0.04
N ARG A 416 -4.39 -20.06 -0.08
CA ARG A 416 -4.57 -20.81 -1.33
C ARG A 416 -6.06 -20.98 -1.66
N GLU A 417 -6.95 -20.61 -0.75
CA GLU A 417 -8.42 -20.70 -0.87
C GLU A 417 -8.94 -22.12 -1.14
N TRP A 418 -8.10 -23.15 -1.02
CA TRP A 418 -8.48 -24.52 -1.36
C TRP A 418 -9.25 -25.23 -0.27
N TRP A 419 -9.09 -24.79 0.99
CA TRP A 419 -9.69 -25.44 2.14
C TRP A 419 -10.78 -24.61 2.79
N TRP A 420 -10.60 -23.28 2.89
CA TRP A 420 -11.48 -22.43 3.66
C TRP A 420 -11.62 -21.05 3.01
N ASP A 421 -12.85 -20.72 2.61
CA ASP A 421 -13.27 -19.37 2.24
C ASP A 421 -14.73 -19.10 2.68
N LYS A 422 -15.01 -19.16 3.99
CA LYS A 422 -16.39 -19.04 4.53
C LYS A 422 -16.47 -18.11 5.73
N ASN A 423 -17.63 -17.46 5.91
CA ASN A 423 -17.97 -16.81 7.17
C ASN A 423 -18.59 -17.85 8.09
N LEU A 424 -18.15 -17.93 9.35
CA LEU A 424 -18.67 -18.90 10.32
C LEU A 424 -18.85 -18.23 11.69
N ASP A 425 -19.87 -18.65 12.43
CA ASP A 425 -20.00 -18.31 13.85
C ASP A 425 -18.94 -19.10 14.64
N ALA A 426 -17.98 -18.39 15.21
CA ALA A 426 -16.79 -19.03 15.74
C ALA A 426 -16.17 -18.33 16.95
N LEU A 427 -15.36 -19.09 17.66
CA LEU A 427 -14.42 -18.62 18.68
C LEU A 427 -13.00 -18.79 18.12
N ARG A 428 -12.18 -17.74 18.19
CA ARG A 428 -10.77 -17.79 17.79
C ARG A 428 -9.87 -17.24 18.87
N VAL A 429 -8.81 -17.98 19.20
CA VAL A 429 -7.75 -17.56 20.12
C VAL A 429 -6.50 -17.27 19.31
N TYR A 430 -5.88 -16.14 19.60
CA TYR A 430 -4.62 -15.71 19.01
C TYR A 430 -3.55 -15.71 20.07
N TYR A 431 -2.37 -16.21 19.70
CA TYR A 431 -1.14 -16.05 20.46
C TYR A 431 -0.11 -15.29 19.63
N ASP A 432 0.28 -14.12 20.10
CA ASP A 432 1.16 -13.19 19.40
C ASP A 432 2.37 -12.80 20.26
N ARG A 433 3.55 -13.16 19.77
CA ARG A 433 4.86 -12.77 20.32
C ARG A 433 5.80 -12.35 19.19
N PRO A 434 6.93 -11.69 19.49
CA PRO A 434 7.86 -11.20 18.46
C PRO A 434 8.31 -12.28 17.47
N GLU A 435 8.52 -13.51 17.93
CA GLU A 435 9.06 -14.62 17.11
C GLU A 435 8.01 -15.66 16.71
N MET A 436 6.83 -15.62 17.32
CA MET A 436 5.84 -16.68 17.20
C MET A 436 4.44 -16.10 17.07
N HIS A 437 3.69 -16.67 16.14
CA HIS A 437 2.28 -16.44 16.01
C HIS A 437 1.54 -17.76 15.84
N THR A 438 0.42 -17.91 16.54
CA THR A 438 -0.43 -19.08 16.47
C THR A 438 -1.89 -18.66 16.58
N GLU A 439 -2.74 -19.31 15.80
CA GLU A 439 -4.19 -19.15 15.87
C GLU A 439 -4.80 -20.52 16.12
N LEU A 440 -5.89 -20.54 16.88
CA LEU A 440 -6.75 -21.70 17.05
C LEU A 440 -8.20 -21.24 16.95
N GLY A 441 -8.95 -21.79 16.00
CA GLY A 441 -10.33 -21.45 15.72
C GLY A 441 -11.26 -22.65 15.84
N VAL A 442 -12.45 -22.41 16.38
CA VAL A 442 -13.55 -23.39 16.39
C VAL A 442 -14.80 -22.70 15.88
N GLY A 443 -15.44 -23.24 14.85
CA GLY A 443 -16.57 -22.60 14.19
C GLY A 443 -17.62 -23.56 13.65
N GLN A 444 -18.86 -23.07 13.59
CA GLN A 444 -20.03 -23.74 13.03
C GLN A 444 -21.00 -22.66 12.49
N GLU A 445 -21.83 -22.99 11.52
CA GLU A 445 -22.94 -22.10 11.13
C GLU A 445 -24.08 -22.22 12.15
N LEU A 446 -24.47 -21.12 12.81
CA LEU A 446 -25.49 -21.15 13.88
C LEU A 446 -26.82 -20.48 13.50
N ALA A 447 -26.86 -19.73 12.40
CA ALA A 447 -28.06 -19.05 11.92
C ALA A 447 -27.95 -18.79 10.42
N PRO A 448 -29.07 -18.65 9.69
CA PRO A 448 -29.05 -18.30 8.27
C PRO A 448 -28.20 -17.06 8.00
N ASP A 449 -27.52 -17.09 6.86
CA ASP A 449 -26.67 -16.01 6.37
C ASP A 449 -27.47 -14.94 5.60
N SER A 450 -28.63 -15.29 5.06
CA SER A 450 -29.43 -14.43 4.19
C SER A 450 -30.92 -14.43 4.55
N THR A 451 -31.65 -13.39 4.14
CA THR A 451 -33.12 -13.36 4.21
C THR A 451 -33.80 -14.24 3.16
N LEU A 452 -33.08 -14.66 2.12
CA LEU A 452 -33.60 -15.58 1.09
C LEU A 452 -33.68 -17.01 1.63
N THR A 453 -32.75 -17.39 2.50
CA THR A 453 -32.68 -18.69 3.16
C THR A 453 -33.30 -18.57 4.57
N ARG A 454 -34.35 -19.34 4.85
CA ARG A 454 -34.96 -19.38 6.20
C ARG A 454 -34.28 -20.38 7.15
N PHE A 455 -33.31 -21.13 6.65
CA PHE A 455 -32.63 -22.23 7.32
C PHE A 455 -31.15 -22.24 6.90
N ILE A 456 -30.32 -22.91 7.69
CA ILE A 456 -28.91 -23.17 7.37
C ILE A 456 -28.88 -24.18 6.22
N THR A 457 -28.05 -23.98 5.20
CA THR A 457 -28.02 -24.90 4.07
C THR A 457 -27.57 -26.30 4.51
N PRO A 458 -28.10 -27.38 3.92
CA PRO A 458 -27.79 -28.74 4.38
C PRO A 458 -26.31 -29.13 4.35
N ASP A 459 -25.49 -28.46 3.55
CA ASP A 459 -24.03 -28.63 3.49
C ASP A 459 -23.28 -27.91 4.62
N GLU A 460 -23.98 -27.07 5.39
CA GLU A 460 -23.45 -26.31 6.54
C GLU A 460 -24.11 -26.72 7.86
N GLU A 461 -25.31 -27.30 7.81
CA GLU A 461 -26.03 -27.81 8.97
C GLU A 461 -25.22 -28.92 9.68
N ASP A 462 -25.08 -28.80 11.00
CA ASP A 462 -24.30 -29.71 11.86
C ASP A 462 -22.81 -29.90 11.49
N VAL A 463 -22.24 -29.03 10.65
CA VAL A 463 -20.82 -29.08 10.28
C VAL A 463 -19.96 -28.32 11.31
N PHE A 464 -19.22 -29.07 12.12
CA PHE A 464 -18.24 -28.53 13.07
C PHE A 464 -16.84 -28.41 12.46
N ARG A 465 -16.17 -27.26 12.67
CA ARG A 465 -14.82 -27.00 12.13
C ARG A 465 -13.83 -26.61 13.24
N LEU A 466 -12.64 -27.20 13.16
CA LEU A 466 -11.45 -26.88 13.98
C LEU A 466 -10.35 -26.39 13.04
N LEU A 467 -9.79 -25.21 13.31
CA LEU A 467 -8.82 -24.52 12.47
C LEU A 467 -7.57 -24.14 13.24
#